data_AF-A0A1X2A812-F1
#
_entry.id   AF-A0A1X2A812-F1
#
_cell.length_a   1.000
_cell.length_b   1.000
_cell.length_c   1.000
_cell.angle_alpha   90.00
_cell.angle_beta   90.00
_cell.angle_gamma   90.00
#
_symmetry.space_group_name_H-M   'P 1'
#
loop_
_entity.id
_entity.type
_entity.pdbx_description
1 polymer ?
#
loop_
_entity_poly.entity_id
_entity_poly.type
_entity_poly.pdbx_seq_one_letter_code
_entity_poly.pdbx_strand_id
1 'polypeptide(L)'
;MDATTDEAFEALLRYMRDSRGFDFTGYKRTSLMRRVRHRMDQAGYSTFEEYLDVLQASSDEFAALFNTILINVTAFFRDPDAWDFIAAEVIPRMLAERGPDDPIRVWSAGCASGQEAYTLAMLLAEALGPDAFRQRVKIYATDIDEEALSEARAASYDAKAIESVPADLLARYFEQANSRYVFHKDLRRAVIFGRNDLVKDAPISRVDLLVCRNTLMYLNAETQRNVVGRLHFALAPQGTLFLGHAEMLLSHSDRFSPLNLKNRIFRKVPGGQGAVERYDPAAAFYERHGDLPGLTTVRDLAFRASPVAQIVITGEDTVAMINQQAENIFGLSARDIGRLLRDLEVSYRPVELRAYLEQAKVERRSTRIPDVKWQRPGAETVWFEIHVNPLVDAENGLLGVSIVFFDVTATRALLDKVVQTNRQLEAAYEELQSTNEELETTNEELQSTVEELETTNEELQSTNEELETMNEELQSTNDELHTINDALRERSVELDDATNFLDSLINSVQLGMVVVDREMRVVVWNRGCEDLWGLRSDETTGTRLTGLDIGLPLDSVRPLIGNAFVDPDSSGETVVDAVNRRGRKARVRVVCTSFRSTDGTVGGALLLMEVVG
;
A
#
# COMPACT_ATOMS: atom_id res chain seq x y z
N MET A 1 19.12 20.45 -2.93
CA MET A 1 18.08 21.45 -3.27
C MET A 1 17.39 21.80 -1.97
N ASP A 2 17.36 23.09 -1.64
CA ASP A 2 16.87 23.61 -0.36
C ASP A 2 15.39 23.29 -0.13
N ALA A 3 15.10 22.88 1.10
CA ALA A 3 13.77 22.59 1.61
C ALA A 3 12.97 23.90 1.75
N THR A 4 12.17 24.24 0.74
CA THR A 4 10.98 25.06 0.97
C THR A 4 9.95 24.17 1.65
N THR A 5 9.94 24.21 2.98
CA THR A 5 8.91 23.59 3.82
C THR A 5 7.56 24.19 3.43
N ASP A 6 6.65 23.35 2.94
CA ASP A 6 5.29 23.73 2.62
C ASP A 6 4.58 24.18 3.91
N GLU A 7 4.24 25.47 4.01
CA GLU A 7 3.70 26.07 5.24
C GLU A 7 2.34 25.47 5.61
N ALA A 8 1.56 25.05 4.61
CA ALA A 8 0.27 24.38 4.80
C ALA A 8 0.46 22.97 5.36
N PHE A 9 1.47 22.24 4.90
CA PHE A 9 1.84 20.94 5.47
C PHE A 9 2.28 21.06 6.94
N GLU A 10 3.09 22.06 7.30
CA GLU A 10 3.47 22.29 8.71
C GLU A 10 2.29 22.76 9.59
N ALA A 11 1.29 23.45 9.02
CA ALA A 11 0.05 23.75 9.72
C ALA A 11 -0.74 22.46 10.03
N LEU A 12 -0.84 21.54 9.08
CA LEU A 12 -1.45 20.23 9.27
C LEU A 12 -0.75 19.42 10.37
N LEU A 13 0.59 19.34 10.35
CA LEU A 13 1.35 18.62 11.38
C LEU A 13 1.16 19.23 12.78
N ARG A 14 1.10 20.57 12.89
CA ARG A 14 0.79 21.26 14.15
C ARG A 14 -0.61 20.89 14.66
N TYR A 15 -1.60 20.88 13.77
CA TYR A 15 -2.95 20.46 14.14
C TYR A 15 -3.00 19.01 14.64
N MET A 16 -2.32 18.08 13.96
CA MET A 16 -2.24 16.68 14.41
C MET A 16 -1.60 16.54 15.80
N ARG A 17 -0.54 17.30 16.05
CA ARG A 17 0.13 17.35 17.35
C ARG A 17 -0.79 17.88 18.44
N ASP A 18 -1.51 18.97 18.18
CA ASP A 18 -2.35 19.60 19.18
C ASP A 18 -3.62 18.76 19.47
N SER A 19 -4.12 18.03 18.48
CA SER A 19 -5.33 17.18 18.59
C SER A 19 -5.11 15.81 19.27
N ARG A 20 -4.02 15.09 18.97
CA ARG A 20 -3.72 13.76 19.59
C ARG A 20 -2.47 13.73 20.48
N GLY A 21 -1.80 14.86 20.64
CA GLY A 21 -0.58 14.98 21.46
C GLY A 21 0.67 14.40 20.80
N PHE A 22 0.60 13.96 19.54
CA PHE A 22 1.72 13.29 18.88
C PHE A 22 2.57 14.23 18.04
N ASP A 23 3.86 14.29 18.35
CA ASP A 23 4.75 15.25 17.73
C ASP A 23 5.57 14.63 16.58
N PHE A 24 5.14 14.96 15.36
CA PHE A 24 5.81 14.55 14.13
C PHE A 24 7.08 15.37 13.84
N THR A 25 7.49 16.33 14.68
CA THR A 25 8.74 17.10 14.46
C THR A 25 9.97 16.19 14.37
N GLY A 26 9.96 15.08 15.11
CA GLY A 26 11.04 14.09 15.08
C GLY A 26 11.08 13.18 13.85
N TYR A 27 10.12 13.30 12.91
CA TYR A 27 9.94 12.38 11.78
C TYR A 27 10.50 12.94 10.46
N LYS A 28 10.92 12.04 9.57
CA LYS A 28 11.39 12.39 8.22
C LYS A 28 10.27 13.06 7.41
N ARG A 29 10.49 14.32 7.02
CA ARG A 29 9.49 15.16 6.34
C ARG A 29 9.06 14.60 4.99
N THR A 30 10.00 14.10 4.19
CA THR A 30 9.72 13.51 2.87
C THR A 30 8.76 12.32 2.95
N SER A 31 9.04 11.37 3.84
CA SER A 31 8.21 10.18 4.05
C SER A 31 6.82 10.53 4.61
N LEU A 32 6.74 11.47 5.55
CA LEU A 32 5.45 11.95 6.07
C LEU A 32 4.62 12.61 4.98
N MET A 33 5.22 13.53 4.22
CA MET A 33 4.50 14.28 3.18
C MET A 33 3.95 13.34 2.10
N ARG A 34 4.69 12.30 1.71
CA ARG A 34 4.22 11.28 0.77
C ARG A 34 2.97 10.54 1.29
N ARG A 35 2.96 10.15 2.57
CA ARG A 35 1.83 9.43 3.18
C ARG A 35 0.59 10.29 3.33
N VAL A 36 0.78 11.55 3.73
CA VAL A 36 -0.33 12.50 3.82
C VAL A 36 -0.93 12.73 2.43
N ARG A 37 -0.10 12.94 1.40
CA ARG A 37 -0.57 13.06 0.01
C ARG A 37 -1.31 11.82 -0.48
N HIS A 38 -0.77 10.62 -0.22
CA HIS A 38 -1.46 9.38 -0.59
C HIS A 38 -2.85 9.26 0.05
N ARG A 39 -3.00 9.62 1.33
CA ARG A 39 -4.31 9.64 1.97
C ARG A 39 -5.22 10.72 1.39
N MET A 40 -4.68 11.91 1.11
CA MET A 40 -5.42 12.99 0.45
C MET A 40 -5.97 12.55 -0.90
N ASP A 41 -5.15 11.87 -1.72
CA ASP A 41 -5.57 11.36 -3.03
C ASP A 41 -6.72 10.34 -2.89
N GLN A 42 -6.63 9.42 -1.93
CA GLN A 42 -7.71 8.47 -1.61
C GLN A 42 -8.99 9.15 -1.12
N ALA A 43 -8.85 10.23 -0.35
CA ALA A 43 -9.97 11.00 0.19
C ALA A 43 -10.51 12.04 -0.82
N GLY A 44 -9.84 12.22 -1.98
CA GLY A 44 -10.26 13.12 -3.05
C GLY A 44 -9.87 14.59 -2.85
N TYR A 45 -8.80 14.90 -2.10
CA TYR A 45 -8.35 16.26 -1.82
C TYR A 45 -7.01 16.58 -2.48
N SER A 46 -6.88 17.80 -3.01
CA SER A 46 -5.72 18.19 -3.81
C SER A 46 -4.75 19.16 -3.10
N THR A 47 -5.21 19.84 -2.04
CA THR A 47 -4.41 20.82 -1.28
C THR A 47 -4.42 20.52 0.22
N PHE A 48 -3.34 20.87 0.92
CA PHE A 48 -3.23 20.63 2.36
C PHE A 48 -4.20 21.49 3.17
N GLU A 49 -4.53 22.68 2.68
CA GLU A 49 -5.49 23.60 3.30
C GLU A 49 -6.92 23.02 3.28
N GLU A 50 -7.39 22.57 2.11
CA GLU A 50 -8.70 21.90 1.99
C GLU A 50 -8.77 20.66 2.87
N TYR A 51 -7.69 19.87 2.90
CA TYR A 51 -7.65 18.67 3.70
C TYR A 51 -7.62 18.96 5.20
N LEU A 52 -6.93 20.02 5.63
CA LEU A 52 -6.92 20.46 7.03
C LEU A 52 -8.32 20.86 7.52
N ASP A 53 -9.10 21.57 6.70
CA ASP A 53 -10.48 21.94 7.03
C ASP A 53 -11.35 20.68 7.27
N VAL A 54 -11.15 19.64 6.47
CA VAL A 54 -11.86 18.36 6.60
C VAL A 54 -11.43 17.61 7.86
N LEU A 55 -10.13 17.55 8.16
CA LEU A 55 -9.60 16.93 9.37
C LEU A 55 -10.15 17.61 10.63
N GLN A 56 -10.39 18.92 10.58
CA GLN A 56 -11.01 19.67 11.68
C GLN A 56 -12.51 19.35 11.86
N ALA A 57 -13.19 19.01 10.76
CA ALA A 57 -14.63 18.71 10.76
C ALA A 57 -14.96 17.21 11.00
N SER A 58 -14.03 16.30 10.68
CA SER A 58 -14.25 14.85 10.71
C SER A 58 -13.22 14.11 11.57
N SER A 59 -13.69 13.57 12.71
CA SER A 59 -12.86 12.71 13.57
C SER A 59 -12.45 11.40 12.92
N ASP A 60 -13.28 10.90 12.00
CA ASP A 60 -13.07 9.61 11.33
C ASP A 60 -11.99 9.75 10.26
N GLU A 61 -12.00 10.84 9.49
CA GLU A 61 -10.94 11.12 8.53
C GLU A 61 -9.61 11.42 9.23
N PHE A 62 -9.66 12.12 10.38
CA PHE A 62 -8.49 12.29 11.22
C PHE A 62 -7.89 10.95 11.64
N ALA A 63 -8.71 10.00 12.08
CA ALA A 63 -8.25 8.67 12.45
C ALA A 63 -7.66 7.91 11.25
N ALA A 64 -8.30 7.98 10.08
CA ALA A 64 -7.81 7.34 8.86
C ALA A 64 -6.45 7.89 8.40
N LEU A 65 -6.26 9.22 8.44
CA LEU A 65 -4.96 9.83 8.16
C LEU A 65 -3.90 9.40 9.18
N PHE A 66 -4.25 9.45 10.46
CA PHE A 66 -3.33 9.07 11.53
C PHE A 66 -2.85 7.62 11.36
N ASN A 67 -3.76 6.70 11.04
CA ASN A 67 -3.45 5.29 10.75
C ASN A 67 -2.69 5.11 9.43
N THR A 68 -2.84 6.00 8.45
CA THR A 68 -2.06 5.96 7.20
C THR A 68 -0.61 6.40 7.42
N ILE A 69 -0.41 7.36 8.33
CA ILE A 69 0.92 7.84 8.69
C ILE A 69 1.66 6.82 9.57
N LEU A 70 0.95 6.22 10.54
CA LEU A 70 1.49 5.16 11.37
C LEU A 70 1.42 3.83 10.62
N ILE A 71 2.51 3.39 9.99
CA ILE A 71 2.54 2.07 9.34
C ILE A 71 2.41 0.99 10.42
N ASN A 72 1.21 0.44 10.56
CA ASN A 72 0.92 -0.61 11.52
C ASN A 72 1.06 -2.03 10.94
N VAL A 73 1.76 -2.19 9.81
CA VAL A 73 1.98 -3.50 9.19
C VAL A 73 2.97 -4.31 10.01
N THR A 74 2.46 -5.34 10.68
CA THR A 74 3.21 -6.27 11.51
C THR A 74 2.75 -7.71 11.26
N ALA A 75 3.65 -8.66 11.50
CA ALA A 75 3.41 -10.09 11.29
C ALA A 75 4.11 -10.90 12.37
N PHE A 76 3.57 -12.07 12.70
CA PHE A 76 4.25 -13.00 13.59
C PHE A 76 5.56 -13.46 12.95
N PHE A 77 6.61 -13.62 13.76
CA PHE A 77 7.92 -14.07 13.29
C PHE A 77 8.51 -13.27 12.11
N ARG A 78 8.17 -11.97 11.99
CA ARG A 78 8.73 -11.09 10.94
C ARG A 78 10.27 -11.11 10.99
N ASP A 79 10.89 -11.41 9.86
CA ASP A 79 12.31 -11.75 9.69
C ASP A 79 12.71 -13.02 10.50
N PRO A 80 12.35 -14.23 10.04
CA PRO A 80 12.51 -15.48 10.80
C PRO A 80 13.94 -15.75 11.29
N ASP A 81 14.95 -15.51 10.44
CA ASP A 81 16.38 -15.63 10.77
C ASP A 81 16.78 -14.90 12.07
N ALA A 82 16.13 -13.76 12.36
CA ALA A 82 16.40 -12.98 13.56
C ALA A 82 15.78 -13.62 14.80
N TRP A 83 14.56 -14.15 14.69
CA TRP A 83 13.89 -14.88 15.77
C TRP A 83 14.56 -16.20 16.10
N ASP A 84 15.10 -16.90 15.10
CA ASP A 84 15.90 -18.11 15.30
C ASP A 84 17.13 -17.82 16.16
N PHE A 85 17.83 -16.71 15.91
CA PHE A 85 18.95 -16.29 16.75
C PHE A 85 18.51 -15.87 18.17
N ILE A 86 17.36 -15.19 18.30
CA ILE A 86 16.80 -14.85 19.61
C ILE A 86 16.51 -16.13 20.42
N ALA A 87 15.90 -17.12 19.79
CA ALA A 87 15.54 -18.40 20.42
C ALA A 87 16.77 -19.25 20.76
N ALA A 88 17.75 -19.33 19.87
CA ALA A 88 18.92 -20.19 20.03
C ALA A 88 20.01 -19.60 20.95
N GLU A 89 20.21 -18.29 20.93
CA GLU A 89 21.37 -17.66 21.58
C GLU A 89 20.97 -16.66 22.67
N VAL A 90 20.01 -15.77 22.40
CA VAL A 90 19.69 -14.66 23.31
C VAL A 90 18.89 -15.13 24.53
N ILE A 91 17.79 -15.87 24.31
CA ILE A 91 16.94 -16.36 25.40
C ILE A 91 17.73 -17.30 26.33
N PRO A 92 18.43 -18.35 25.83
CA PRO A 92 19.19 -19.25 26.71
C PRO A 92 20.26 -18.52 27.53
N ARG A 93 20.97 -17.58 26.91
CA ARG A 93 21.97 -16.76 27.60
C ARG A 93 21.35 -15.87 28.68
N MET A 94 20.25 -15.18 28.37
CA MET A 94 19.52 -14.37 29.35
C MET A 94 19.05 -15.21 30.54
N LEU A 95 18.56 -16.42 30.29
CA LEU A 95 18.12 -17.33 31.34
C LEU A 95 19.30 -17.85 32.19
N ALA A 96 20.46 -18.12 31.60
CA ALA A 96 21.65 -18.57 32.31
C ALA A 96 22.28 -17.48 33.21
N GLU A 97 22.10 -16.22 32.84
CA GLU A 97 22.58 -15.05 33.62
C GLU A 97 21.64 -14.69 34.78
N ARG A 98 20.51 -15.39 34.92
CA ARG A 98 19.45 -15.13 35.90
C ARG A 98 19.26 -16.35 36.83
N GLY A 99 18.86 -16.11 38.07
CA GLY A 99 18.45 -17.19 38.97
C GLY A 99 17.19 -17.92 38.48
N PRO A 100 16.92 -19.15 38.94
CA PRO A 100 15.76 -19.94 38.53
C PRO A 100 14.39 -19.34 38.91
N ASP A 101 14.36 -18.38 39.84
CA ASP A 101 13.14 -17.69 40.28
C ASP A 101 13.15 -16.18 39.96
N ASP A 102 14.22 -15.68 39.34
CA ASP A 102 14.33 -14.25 39.04
C ASP A 102 13.28 -13.83 38.00
N PRO A 103 12.63 -12.66 38.18
CA PRO A 103 11.67 -12.14 37.22
C PRO A 103 12.36 -11.72 35.93
N ILE A 104 11.71 -11.99 34.80
CA ILE A 104 12.17 -11.67 33.46
C ILE A 104 11.28 -10.57 32.91
N ARG A 105 11.89 -9.43 32.54
CA ARG A 105 11.17 -8.27 32.01
C ARG A 105 11.54 -8.09 30.55
N VAL A 106 10.57 -8.17 29.67
CA VAL A 106 10.75 -7.98 28.23
C VAL A 106 9.95 -6.76 27.80
N TRP A 107 10.45 -5.97 26.86
CA TRP A 107 9.74 -4.82 26.32
C TRP A 107 9.72 -4.88 24.79
N SER A 108 8.54 -5.00 24.18
CA SER A 108 8.30 -4.76 22.76
C SER A 108 7.79 -3.32 22.59
N ALA A 109 8.63 -2.47 22.02
CA ALA A 109 8.39 -1.06 21.77
C ALA A 109 8.01 -0.86 20.30
N GLY A 110 6.84 -0.27 20.05
CA GLY A 110 6.22 -0.25 18.72
C GLY A 110 5.55 -1.58 18.38
N CYS A 111 4.73 -2.10 19.30
CA CYS A 111 4.19 -3.46 19.19
C CYS A 111 3.05 -3.62 18.16
N ALA A 112 2.50 -2.52 17.63
CA ALA A 112 1.32 -2.50 16.76
C ALA A 112 0.20 -3.42 17.29
N SER A 113 -0.36 -4.29 16.45
CA SER A 113 -1.43 -5.23 16.83
C SER A 113 -0.95 -6.47 17.61
N GLY A 114 0.27 -6.47 18.15
CA GLY A 114 0.75 -7.38 19.20
C GLY A 114 1.47 -8.65 18.74
N GLN A 115 1.61 -8.88 17.44
CA GLN A 115 2.22 -10.08 16.85
C GLN A 115 3.65 -10.30 17.35
N GLU A 116 4.43 -9.22 17.50
CA GLU A 116 5.80 -9.28 18.04
C GLU A 116 5.80 -9.69 19.53
N ALA A 117 4.92 -9.11 20.33
CA ALA A 117 4.81 -9.42 21.76
C ALA A 117 4.37 -10.88 21.99
N TYR A 118 3.45 -11.39 21.16
CA TYR A 118 3.02 -12.79 21.20
C TYR A 118 4.08 -13.75 20.63
N THR A 119 4.87 -13.34 19.64
CA THR A 119 6.05 -14.08 19.18
C THR A 119 7.04 -14.28 20.33
N LEU A 120 7.36 -13.22 21.06
CA LEU A 120 8.20 -13.30 22.27
C LEU A 120 7.59 -14.19 23.34
N ALA A 121 6.27 -14.12 23.55
CA ALA A 121 5.57 -14.97 24.51
C ALA A 121 5.71 -16.46 24.17
N MET A 122 5.55 -16.83 22.89
CA MET A 122 5.73 -18.21 22.42
C MET A 122 7.16 -18.68 22.63
N LEU A 123 8.16 -17.91 22.19
CA LEU A 123 9.57 -18.29 22.33
C LEU A 123 10.01 -18.47 23.79
N LEU A 124 9.56 -17.58 24.69
CA LEU A 124 9.87 -17.68 26.11
C LEU A 124 9.12 -18.82 26.79
N ALA A 125 7.89 -19.11 26.38
CA ALA A 125 7.12 -20.25 26.87
C ALA A 125 7.76 -21.59 26.43
N GLU A 126 8.28 -21.68 25.21
CA GLU A 126 9.04 -22.85 24.74
C GLU A 126 10.32 -23.05 25.56
N ALA A 127 11.05 -21.98 25.88
CA ALA A 127 12.30 -22.08 26.62
C ALA A 127 12.14 -22.38 28.13
N LEU A 128 11.07 -21.88 28.76
CA LEU A 128 10.84 -21.98 30.21
C LEU A 128 9.81 -23.04 30.60
N GLY A 129 8.97 -23.46 29.67
CA GLY A 129 7.70 -24.13 29.96
C GLY A 129 6.60 -23.15 30.39
N PRO A 130 5.32 -23.52 30.18
CA PRO A 130 4.18 -22.62 30.38
C PRO A 130 3.98 -22.19 31.84
N ASP A 131 4.35 -23.03 32.81
CA ASP A 131 4.21 -22.71 34.24
C ASP A 131 5.22 -21.65 34.68
N ALA A 132 6.50 -21.87 34.39
CA ALA A 132 7.56 -20.95 34.78
C ALA A 132 7.45 -19.62 34.01
N PHE A 133 7.02 -19.65 32.75
CA PHE A 133 6.69 -18.45 31.97
C PHE A 133 5.64 -17.59 32.69
N ARG A 134 4.51 -18.17 33.09
CA ARG A 134 3.41 -17.44 33.74
C ARG A 134 3.82 -16.78 35.06
N GLN A 135 4.71 -17.44 35.80
CA GLN A 135 5.16 -16.95 37.11
C GLN A 135 6.23 -15.87 36.99
N ARG A 136 7.18 -16.03 36.05
CA ARG A 136 8.41 -15.23 36.02
C ARG A 136 8.42 -14.14 34.96
N VAL A 137 7.69 -14.29 33.86
CA VAL A 137 7.81 -13.39 32.70
C VAL A 137 6.76 -12.28 32.74
N LYS A 138 7.22 -11.06 32.47
CA LYS A 138 6.37 -9.90 32.15
C LYS A 138 6.85 -9.28 30.84
N ILE A 139 6.00 -9.32 29.83
CA ILE A 139 6.22 -8.67 28.54
C ILE A 139 5.43 -7.38 28.54
N TYR A 140 6.12 -6.25 28.51
CA TYR A 140 5.52 -4.96 28.28
C TYR A 140 5.46 -4.74 26.77
N ALA A 141 4.29 -4.49 26.22
CA ALA A 141 4.10 -4.25 24.80
C ALA A 141 3.48 -2.85 24.67
N THR A 142 4.18 -1.93 24.02
CA THR A 142 3.74 -0.54 23.97
C THR A 142 3.72 0.00 22.57
N ASP A 143 2.69 0.77 22.27
CA ASP A 143 2.54 1.50 21.01
C ASP A 143 1.93 2.87 21.28
N ILE A 144 1.92 3.75 20.29
CA ILE A 144 1.16 4.99 20.36
C ILE A 144 -0.25 4.84 19.79
N ASP A 145 -0.46 3.89 18.88
CA ASP A 145 -1.75 3.62 18.28
C ASP A 145 -2.65 2.81 19.22
N GLU A 146 -3.72 3.46 19.70
CA GLU A 146 -4.68 2.84 20.61
C GLU A 146 -5.59 1.81 19.91
N GLU A 147 -5.84 1.96 18.59
CA GLU A 147 -6.64 0.99 17.82
C GLU A 147 -5.87 -0.32 17.66
N ALA A 148 -4.59 -0.24 17.25
CA ALA A 148 -3.71 -1.39 17.20
C ALA A 148 -3.55 -2.06 18.58
N LEU A 149 -3.40 -1.27 19.66
CA LEU A 149 -3.37 -1.81 21.02
C LEU A 149 -4.69 -2.48 21.44
N SER A 150 -5.84 -2.00 20.97
CA SER A 150 -7.13 -2.63 21.21
C SER A 150 -7.19 -4.02 20.56
N GLU A 151 -6.75 -4.14 19.31
CA GLU A 151 -6.63 -5.42 18.62
C GLU A 151 -5.65 -6.36 19.33
N ALA A 152 -4.48 -5.85 19.72
CA ALA A 152 -3.47 -6.60 20.45
C ALA A 152 -4.02 -7.15 21.78
N ARG A 153 -4.85 -6.36 22.49
CA ARG A 153 -5.55 -6.79 23.72
C ARG A 153 -6.66 -7.80 23.45
N ALA A 154 -7.30 -7.78 22.27
CA ALA A 154 -8.28 -8.79 21.88
C ALA A 154 -7.60 -10.14 21.62
N ALA A 155 -6.35 -10.13 21.13
CA ALA A 155 -5.53 -11.31 20.88
C ALA A 155 -6.22 -12.32 19.95
N SER A 156 -6.98 -11.81 18.98
CA SER A 156 -7.83 -12.58 18.07
C SER A 156 -7.54 -12.15 16.64
N TYR A 157 -7.02 -13.06 15.84
CA TYR A 157 -6.46 -12.79 14.53
C TYR A 157 -7.19 -13.57 13.44
N ASP A 158 -7.19 -13.06 12.20
CA ASP A 158 -7.71 -13.81 11.06
C ASP A 158 -6.67 -14.82 10.52
N ALA A 159 -7.04 -15.56 9.48
CA ALA A 159 -6.17 -16.57 8.88
C ALA A 159 -4.93 -15.96 8.21
N LYS A 160 -5.03 -14.76 7.64
CA LYS A 160 -3.92 -14.08 6.97
C LYS A 160 -2.87 -13.64 7.98
N ALA A 161 -3.30 -13.10 9.12
CA ALA A 161 -2.42 -12.64 10.17
C ALA A 161 -1.60 -13.78 10.82
N ILE A 162 -2.11 -15.02 10.85
CA ILE A 162 -1.40 -16.18 11.44
C ILE A 162 -0.60 -17.02 10.43
N GLU A 163 -0.62 -16.66 9.15
CA GLU A 163 0.00 -17.45 8.07
C GLU A 163 1.50 -17.68 8.30
N SER A 164 2.19 -16.71 8.92
CA SER A 164 3.61 -16.78 9.23
C SER A 164 3.94 -17.54 10.52
N VAL A 165 2.94 -18.02 11.28
CA VAL A 165 3.15 -18.79 12.51
C VAL A 165 3.44 -20.26 12.16
N PRO A 166 4.55 -20.85 12.63
CA PRO A 166 4.82 -22.27 12.47
C PRO A 166 3.67 -23.15 12.95
N ALA A 167 3.31 -24.18 12.19
CA ALA A 167 2.11 -24.99 12.43
C ALA A 167 2.08 -25.66 13.83
N ASP A 168 3.26 -26.05 14.33
CA ASP A 168 3.43 -26.63 15.66
C ASP A 168 3.21 -25.62 16.78
N LEU A 169 3.59 -24.35 16.59
CA LEU A 169 3.32 -23.28 17.53
C LEU A 169 1.85 -22.84 17.45
N LEU A 170 1.30 -22.75 16.25
CA LEU A 170 -0.11 -22.42 16.03
C LEU A 170 -1.02 -23.40 16.80
N ALA A 171 -0.78 -24.70 16.66
CA ALA A 171 -1.57 -25.74 17.33
C ALA A 171 -1.43 -25.73 18.87
N ARG A 172 -0.33 -25.19 19.41
CA ARG A 172 -0.06 -25.16 20.86
C ARG A 172 -0.52 -23.88 21.55
N TYR A 173 -0.48 -22.75 20.84
CA TYR A 173 -0.63 -21.42 21.41
C TYR A 173 -1.89 -20.67 20.96
N PHE A 174 -2.62 -21.20 19.98
CA PHE A 174 -3.87 -20.62 19.50
C PHE A 174 -5.03 -21.62 19.53
N GLU A 175 -6.21 -21.10 19.84
CA GLU A 175 -7.48 -21.82 19.71
C GLU A 175 -8.27 -21.22 18.53
N GLN A 176 -8.80 -22.08 17.66
CA GLN A 176 -9.66 -21.63 16.57
C GLN A 176 -11.10 -21.46 17.07
N ALA A 177 -11.64 -20.25 16.95
CA ALA A 177 -13.00 -19.91 17.33
C ALA A 177 -13.64 -18.98 16.28
N ASN A 178 -14.79 -19.40 15.72
CA ASN A 178 -15.58 -18.61 14.74
C ASN A 178 -14.73 -18.02 13.59
N SER A 179 -13.88 -18.86 12.97
CA SER A 179 -12.97 -18.48 11.88
C SER A 179 -11.85 -17.50 12.26
N ARG A 180 -11.64 -17.24 13.55
CA ARG A 180 -10.50 -16.49 14.09
C ARG A 180 -9.61 -17.39 14.94
N TYR A 181 -8.35 -16.99 15.09
CA TYR A 181 -7.35 -17.64 15.92
C TYR A 181 -7.12 -16.80 17.16
N VAL A 182 -7.44 -17.35 18.33
CA VAL A 182 -7.37 -16.65 19.61
C VAL A 182 -6.17 -17.16 20.39
N PHE A 183 -5.28 -16.25 20.80
CA PHE A 183 -4.11 -16.61 21.59
C PHE A 183 -4.51 -17.09 23.00
N HIS A 184 -3.84 -18.12 23.52
CA HIS A 184 -4.17 -18.72 24.80
C HIS A 184 -4.22 -17.68 25.94
N LYS A 185 -5.38 -17.59 26.60
CA LYS A 185 -5.68 -16.57 27.64
C LYS A 185 -4.69 -16.59 28.79
N ASP A 186 -4.21 -17.76 29.18
CA ASP A 186 -3.28 -17.93 30.30
C ASP A 186 -1.90 -17.35 30.02
N LEU A 187 -1.41 -17.44 28.78
CA LEU A 187 -0.14 -16.87 28.37
C LEU A 187 -0.28 -15.38 28.05
N ARG A 188 -1.41 -14.97 27.48
CA ARG A 188 -1.75 -13.56 27.24
C ARG A 188 -1.62 -12.72 28.51
N ARG A 189 -1.92 -13.27 29.70
CA ARG A 189 -1.83 -12.55 31.00
C ARG A 189 -0.41 -12.08 31.35
N ALA A 190 0.63 -12.66 30.75
CA ALA A 190 2.00 -12.20 30.92
C ALA A 190 2.33 -10.95 30.07
N VAL A 191 1.48 -10.63 29.07
CA VAL A 191 1.65 -9.51 28.15
C VAL A 191 0.81 -8.31 28.61
N ILE A 192 1.47 -7.18 28.83
CA ILE A 192 0.90 -5.95 29.37
C ILE A 192 0.96 -4.89 28.27
N PHE A 193 -0.20 -4.55 27.71
CA PHE A 193 -0.34 -3.54 26.67
C PHE A 193 -0.55 -2.15 27.26
N GLY A 194 0.26 -1.17 26.84
CA GLY A 194 0.13 0.20 27.31
C GLY A 194 0.53 1.22 26.25
N ARG A 195 -0.12 2.38 26.25
CA ARG A 195 0.26 3.47 25.35
C ARG A 195 1.58 4.10 25.82
N ASN A 196 2.55 4.25 24.91
CA ASN A 196 3.85 4.89 25.20
C ASN A 196 4.42 5.58 23.94
N ASP A 197 4.73 6.86 24.06
CA ASP A 197 5.50 7.60 23.07
C ASP A 197 6.99 7.53 23.41
N LEU A 198 7.78 6.81 22.59
CA LEU A 198 9.22 6.61 22.81
C LEU A 198 10.04 7.91 22.87
N VAL A 199 9.54 8.99 22.27
CA VAL A 199 10.23 10.30 22.23
C VAL A 199 9.98 11.09 23.50
N LYS A 200 8.78 10.99 24.09
CA LYS A 200 8.34 11.84 25.20
C LYS A 200 8.27 11.11 26.52
N ASP A 201 7.62 9.95 26.55
CA ASP A 201 7.26 9.25 27.76
C ASP A 201 8.47 8.59 28.44
N ALA A 202 8.34 8.35 29.75
CA ALA A 202 9.37 7.67 30.52
C ALA A 202 9.51 6.21 30.07
N PRO A 203 10.74 5.72 29.83
CA PRO A 203 10.95 4.34 29.41
C PRO A 203 10.71 3.35 30.55
N ILE A 204 10.34 2.13 30.18
CA ILE A 204 10.24 1.01 31.12
C ILE A 204 11.65 0.63 31.56
N SER A 205 11.92 0.59 32.87
CA SER A 205 13.27 0.32 33.38
C SER A 205 13.51 -1.15 33.72
N ARG A 206 14.80 -1.51 33.76
CA ARG A 206 15.34 -2.83 34.11
C ARG A 206 14.80 -3.96 33.23
N VAL A 207 14.79 -3.73 31.92
CA VAL A 207 14.36 -4.69 30.91
C VAL A 207 15.54 -5.60 30.51
N ASP A 208 15.29 -6.90 30.44
CA ASP A 208 16.26 -7.93 30.05
C ASP A 208 16.41 -8.03 28.53
N LEU A 209 15.28 -8.04 27.83
CA LEU A 209 15.21 -8.07 26.37
C LEU A 209 14.29 -6.95 25.90
N LEU A 210 14.86 -6.00 25.17
CA LEU A 210 14.12 -4.90 24.56
C LEU A 210 14.10 -5.13 23.06
N VAL A 211 12.92 -5.21 22.48
CA VAL A 211 12.69 -5.29 21.04
C VAL A 211 12.06 -3.97 20.60
N CYS A 212 12.67 -3.31 19.63
CA CYS A 212 12.21 -2.03 19.07
C CYS A 212 12.49 -2.07 17.58
N ARG A 213 11.58 -2.67 16.80
CA ARG A 213 11.80 -2.98 15.39
C ARG A 213 10.92 -2.14 14.50
N ASN A 214 11.46 -1.71 13.37
CA ASN A 214 10.74 -1.00 12.31
C ASN A 214 9.99 0.25 12.80
N THR A 215 10.48 0.86 13.88
CA THR A 215 9.88 2.02 14.57
C THR A 215 10.80 3.24 14.47
N LEU A 216 12.11 3.04 14.65
CA LEU A 216 13.11 4.11 14.60
C LEU A 216 13.32 4.63 13.16
N MET A 217 13.06 3.81 12.13
CA MET A 217 13.30 4.17 10.73
C MET A 217 12.54 5.41 10.24
N TYR A 218 11.44 5.77 10.89
CA TYR A 218 10.65 6.97 10.59
C TYR A 218 11.22 8.25 11.20
N LEU A 219 12.07 8.11 12.22
CA LEU A 219 12.61 9.21 12.98
C LEU A 219 13.86 9.79 12.28
N ASN A 220 14.08 11.09 12.46
CA ASN A 220 15.30 11.76 12.05
C ASN A 220 16.47 11.36 12.97
N ALA A 221 17.72 11.59 12.52
CA ALA A 221 18.92 11.17 13.24
C ALA A 221 19.05 11.77 14.65
N GLU A 222 18.53 12.97 14.91
CA GLU A 222 18.55 13.57 16.25
C GLU A 222 17.60 12.86 17.21
N THR A 223 16.38 12.60 16.76
CA THR A 223 15.35 11.93 17.56
C THR A 223 15.70 10.47 17.79
N GLN A 224 16.25 9.79 16.78
CA GLN A 224 16.81 8.44 16.94
C GLN A 224 17.88 8.41 18.05
N ARG A 225 18.85 9.34 18.06
CA ARG A 225 19.90 9.41 19.11
C ARG A 225 19.31 9.56 20.51
N ASN A 226 18.28 10.38 20.67
CA ASN A 226 17.59 10.56 21.95
C ASN A 226 16.88 9.27 22.39
N VAL A 227 16.06 8.69 21.50
CA VAL A 227 15.34 7.44 21.79
C VAL A 227 16.31 6.32 22.15
N VAL A 228 17.40 6.14 21.39
CA VAL A 228 18.43 5.14 21.69
C VAL A 228 19.05 5.32 23.07
N GLY A 229 19.28 6.57 23.51
CA GLY A 229 19.72 6.86 24.88
C GLY A 229 18.70 6.40 25.94
N ARG A 230 17.41 6.61 25.68
CA ARG A 230 16.32 6.14 26.55
C ARG A 230 16.24 4.61 26.58
N LEU A 231 16.38 3.95 25.43
CA LEU A 231 16.42 2.48 25.34
C LEU A 231 17.63 1.88 26.09
N HIS A 232 18.80 2.54 26.02
CA HIS A 232 19.96 2.12 26.81
C HIS A 232 19.69 2.22 28.32
N PHE A 233 19.05 3.30 28.77
CA PHE A 233 18.66 3.47 30.17
C PHE A 233 17.62 2.41 30.62
N ALA A 234 16.68 2.07 29.75
CA ALA A 234 15.65 1.06 29.97
C ALA A 234 16.23 -0.33 30.28
N LEU A 235 17.32 -0.70 29.61
CA LEU A 235 17.93 -2.03 29.72
C LEU A 235 18.62 -2.27 31.07
N ALA A 236 18.51 -3.50 31.58
CA ALA A 236 19.32 -4.01 32.68
C ALA A 236 20.82 -4.04 32.29
N PRO A 237 21.77 -4.13 33.25
CA PRO A 237 23.21 -4.07 32.98
C PRO A 237 23.73 -5.06 31.93
N GLN A 238 23.04 -6.19 31.75
CA GLN A 238 23.36 -7.23 30.74
C GLN A 238 22.24 -7.39 29.70
N GLY A 239 21.34 -6.41 29.60
CA GLY A 239 20.18 -6.49 28.74
C GLY A 239 20.55 -6.48 27.25
N THR A 240 19.70 -7.10 26.45
CA THR A 240 19.84 -7.20 25.00
C THR A 240 18.83 -6.28 24.30
N LEU A 241 19.29 -5.56 23.29
CA LEU A 241 18.49 -4.74 22.38
C LEU A 241 18.38 -5.45 21.03
N PHE A 242 17.17 -5.58 20.51
CA PHE A 242 16.88 -6.13 19.19
C PHE A 242 16.16 -5.07 18.34
N LEU A 243 16.77 -4.70 17.22
CA LEU A 243 16.23 -3.72 16.27
C LEU A 243 15.87 -4.33 14.92
N GLY A 244 15.15 -3.59 14.09
CA GLY A 244 14.82 -3.98 12.72
C GLY A 244 16.01 -3.86 11.77
N HIS A 245 15.99 -4.60 10.65
CA HIS A 245 17.11 -4.67 9.70
C HIS A 245 17.59 -3.30 9.18
N ALA A 246 16.65 -2.40 8.93
CA ALA A 246 16.89 -1.03 8.44
C ALA A 246 17.36 -0.05 9.53
N GLU A 247 17.48 -0.49 10.78
CA GLU A 247 17.76 0.37 11.93
C GLU A 247 19.19 0.11 12.42
N MET A 248 20.07 1.11 12.29
CA MET A 248 21.47 0.98 12.68
C MET A 248 21.86 1.91 13.82
N LEU A 249 22.59 1.33 14.78
CA LEU A 249 23.14 2.02 15.94
C LEU A 249 24.62 2.39 15.78
N LEU A 250 25.13 2.53 14.55
CA LEU A 250 26.56 2.66 14.28
C LEU A 250 27.21 3.87 14.99
N SER A 251 26.44 4.90 15.31
CA SER A 251 26.86 6.09 16.06
C SER A 251 26.86 5.93 17.59
N HIS A 252 26.50 4.76 18.15
CA HIS A 252 26.34 4.49 19.58
C HIS A 252 27.12 3.27 20.09
N SER A 253 28.27 2.97 19.46
CA SER A 253 29.13 1.84 19.83
C SER A 253 29.68 1.90 21.26
N ASP A 254 29.70 3.08 21.87
CA ASP A 254 30.03 3.33 23.28
C ASP A 254 28.97 2.79 24.25
N ARG A 255 27.72 2.59 23.77
CA ARG A 255 26.56 2.15 24.56
C ARG A 255 26.16 0.71 24.28
N PHE A 256 26.41 0.22 23.07
CA PHE A 256 25.95 -1.08 22.60
C PHE A 256 27.06 -1.84 21.88
N SER A 257 27.26 -3.10 22.26
CA SER A 257 28.16 -4.02 21.55
C SER A 257 27.35 -5.02 20.72
N PRO A 258 27.72 -5.28 19.47
CA PRO A 258 26.94 -6.20 18.63
C PRO A 258 27.09 -7.64 19.10
N LEU A 259 25.96 -8.34 19.27
CA LEU A 259 25.92 -9.80 19.40
C LEU A 259 25.75 -10.46 18.03
N ASN A 260 24.90 -9.88 17.17
CA ASN A 260 24.71 -10.31 15.79
C ASN A 260 24.41 -9.08 14.92
N LEU A 261 25.38 -8.67 14.11
CA LEU A 261 25.25 -7.51 13.23
C LEU A 261 24.26 -7.75 12.08
N LYS A 262 24.15 -8.98 11.57
CA LYS A 262 23.23 -9.34 10.47
C LYS A 262 21.79 -9.06 10.91
N ASN A 263 21.44 -9.52 12.11
CA ASN A 263 20.09 -9.45 12.66
C ASN A 263 19.85 -8.24 13.56
N ARG A 264 20.81 -7.29 13.66
CA ARG A 264 20.71 -6.06 14.48
C ARG A 264 20.40 -6.31 15.95
N ILE A 265 21.13 -7.26 16.54
CA ILE A 265 21.01 -7.62 17.96
C ILE A 265 22.26 -7.16 18.70
N PHE A 266 22.07 -6.42 19.78
CA PHE A 266 23.12 -5.74 20.53
C PHE A 266 22.99 -5.99 22.03
N ARG A 267 24.12 -6.02 22.74
CA ARG A 267 24.16 -6.07 24.20
C ARG A 267 24.45 -4.69 24.76
N LYS A 268 23.83 -4.36 25.89
CA LYS A 268 24.16 -3.16 26.65
C LYS A 268 25.63 -3.22 27.08
N VAL A 269 26.38 -2.17 26.78
CA VAL A 269 27.68 -1.94 27.40
C VAL A 269 27.42 -1.28 28.77
N PRO A 270 27.81 -1.91 29.90
CA PRO A 270 27.76 -1.29 31.21
C PRO A 270 28.52 0.03 31.12
N GLY A 271 27.84 1.14 31.41
CA GLY A 271 28.24 2.46 30.94
C GLY A 271 29.70 2.81 31.22
N GLY A 272 30.34 3.40 30.21
CA GLY A 272 31.49 4.29 30.33
C GLY A 272 31.16 5.59 31.07
N GLN A 273 30.56 5.48 32.26
CA GLN A 273 30.66 6.50 33.30
C GLN A 273 31.72 6.02 34.27
N GLY A 274 32.89 6.66 34.21
CA GLY A 274 34.02 6.58 35.13
C GLY A 274 33.99 5.37 36.07
N ALA A 275 34.54 4.25 35.61
CA ALA A 275 35.11 3.26 36.51
C ALA A 275 36.18 3.98 37.34
N VAL A 276 35.76 4.58 38.46
CA VAL A 276 36.63 4.75 39.61
C VAL A 276 36.85 3.32 40.06
N GLU A 277 37.89 2.69 39.53
CA GLU A 277 38.56 1.62 40.24
C GLU A 277 38.84 2.18 41.63
N ARG A 278 38.02 1.80 42.61
CA ARG A 278 38.46 1.79 43.99
C ARG A 278 39.62 0.81 44.00
N TYR A 279 40.82 1.36 43.83
CA TYR A 279 42.03 0.67 44.21
C TYR A 279 41.88 0.37 45.70
N ASP A 280 41.56 -0.89 46.01
CA ASP A 280 41.50 -1.38 47.38
C ASP A 280 42.96 -1.58 47.83
N PRO A 281 43.52 -0.73 48.71
CA PRO A 281 44.91 -0.85 49.15
C PRO A 281 45.13 -2.15 49.95
N ALA A 282 44.05 -2.80 50.40
CA ALA A 282 44.11 -3.98 51.25
C ALA A 282 44.47 -5.28 50.50
N ALA A 283 44.37 -5.32 49.17
CA ALA A 283 44.67 -6.54 48.40
C ALA A 283 46.16 -6.71 48.04
N ALA A 284 47.03 -5.74 48.35
CA ALA A 284 48.45 -5.75 47.97
C ALA A 284 49.42 -6.10 49.13
N PHE A 285 48.94 -6.73 50.19
CA PHE A 285 49.80 -7.32 51.23
C PHE A 285 49.71 -8.85 51.19
N TYR A 286 50.08 -9.46 50.06
CA TYR A 286 50.72 -10.76 50.15
C TYR A 286 52.07 -10.55 50.84
N GLU A 287 52.29 -11.26 51.94
CA GLU A 287 53.51 -11.27 52.76
C GLU A 287 54.78 -11.14 51.90
N ARG A 288 55.40 -9.95 51.91
CA ARG A 288 56.72 -9.76 51.31
C ARG A 288 57.74 -10.58 52.10
N HIS A 289 58.18 -11.68 51.53
CA HIS A 289 59.42 -12.34 51.93
C HIS A 289 60.61 -11.44 51.55
N GLY A 290 61.17 -10.74 52.55
CA GLY A 290 62.52 -10.16 52.53
C GLY A 290 62.72 -8.92 51.64
N ASP A 291 63.46 -7.94 52.16
CA ASP A 291 64.03 -6.86 51.34
C ASP A 291 65.02 -7.45 50.33
N LEU A 292 64.59 -7.57 49.07
CA LEU A 292 65.47 -7.90 47.96
C LEU A 292 66.41 -6.69 47.70
N PRO A 293 67.74 -6.85 47.86
CA PRO A 293 68.67 -5.77 47.56
C PRO A 293 68.59 -5.40 46.07
N GLY A 294 68.42 -4.11 45.77
CA GLY A 294 68.35 -3.59 44.40
C GLY A 294 66.96 -3.26 43.86
N LEU A 295 65.89 -3.45 44.66
CA LEU A 295 64.51 -3.07 44.28
C LEU A 295 64.36 -1.59 43.88
N THR A 296 65.13 -0.69 44.49
CA THR A 296 65.16 0.74 44.14
C THR A 296 65.72 0.98 42.75
N THR A 297 66.80 0.30 42.38
CA THR A 297 67.41 0.37 41.04
C THR A 297 66.46 -0.20 39.98
N VAL A 298 65.79 -1.32 40.27
CA VAL A 298 64.81 -1.90 39.34
C VAL A 298 63.60 -0.97 39.15
N ARG A 299 63.10 -0.33 40.21
CA ARG A 299 62.00 0.64 40.11
C ARG A 299 62.37 1.87 39.27
N ASP A 300 63.57 2.42 39.46
CA ASP A 300 64.05 3.56 38.67
C ASP A 300 64.21 3.20 37.19
N LEU A 301 64.82 2.04 36.90
CA LEU A 301 64.94 1.53 35.54
C LEU A 301 63.58 1.25 34.89
N ALA A 302 62.62 0.69 35.63
CA ALA A 302 61.26 0.44 35.14
C ALA A 302 60.51 1.75 34.83
N PHE A 303 60.65 2.77 35.67
CA PHE A 303 60.07 4.09 35.43
C PHE A 303 60.66 4.75 34.19
N ARG A 304 61.99 4.73 34.04
CA ARG A 304 62.69 5.28 32.87
C ARG A 304 62.35 4.56 31.57
N ALA A 305 62.21 3.23 31.61
CA ALA A 305 61.89 2.40 30.44
C ALA A 305 60.41 2.39 30.06
N SER A 306 59.53 3.04 30.85
CA SER A 306 58.09 3.10 30.57
C SER A 306 57.84 3.70 29.16
N PRO A 307 56.98 3.07 28.34
CA PRO A 307 56.69 3.54 26.98
C PRO A 307 55.75 4.76 26.95
N VAL A 308 55.25 5.19 28.11
CA VAL A 308 54.32 6.32 28.24
C VAL A 308 55.03 7.47 28.96
N ALA A 309 54.87 8.71 28.48
CA ALA A 309 55.48 9.86 29.15
C ALA A 309 54.88 10.09 30.52
N GLN A 310 55.74 10.20 31.54
CA GLN A 310 55.34 10.33 32.94
C GLN A 310 56.18 11.39 33.67
N ILE A 311 55.49 12.24 34.43
CA ILE A 311 56.08 13.27 35.28
C ILE A 311 55.50 13.10 36.67
N VAL A 312 56.35 13.04 37.69
CA VAL A 312 55.93 12.97 39.09
C VAL A 312 56.34 14.26 39.78
N ILE A 313 55.38 14.87 40.48
CA ILE A 313 55.61 16.07 41.31
C ILE A 313 55.38 15.74 42.79
N THR A 314 56.09 16.45 43.67
CA THR A 314 55.87 16.38 45.11
C THR A 314 54.60 17.15 45.51
N GLY A 315 54.19 17.03 46.78
CA GLY A 315 53.10 17.83 47.34
C GLY A 315 53.30 19.35 47.25
N GLU A 316 54.55 19.81 47.06
CA GLU A 316 54.93 21.22 46.91
C GLU A 316 55.11 21.65 45.43
N ASP A 317 54.54 20.90 44.48
CA ASP A 317 54.62 21.17 43.03
C ASP A 317 56.02 21.16 42.43
N THR A 318 56.97 20.55 43.13
CA THR A 318 58.33 20.40 42.64
C THR A 318 58.46 19.11 41.85
N VAL A 319 59.09 19.15 40.68
CA VAL A 319 59.28 17.96 39.85
C VAL A 319 60.23 16.99 40.54
N ALA A 320 59.72 15.82 40.89
CA ALA A 320 60.45 14.76 41.58
C ALA A 320 61.11 13.79 40.60
N MET A 321 60.38 13.38 39.55
CA MET A 321 60.86 12.40 38.58
C MET A 321 60.29 12.69 37.19
N ILE A 322 61.09 12.40 36.16
CA ILE A 322 60.73 12.51 34.74
C ILE A 322 61.30 11.27 34.05
N ASN A 323 60.52 10.60 33.21
CA ASN A 323 61.00 9.43 32.48
C ASN A 323 61.49 9.76 31.07
N GLN A 324 62.13 8.79 30.42
CA GLN A 324 62.77 8.99 29.10
C GLN A 324 61.77 9.47 28.03
N GLN A 325 60.53 8.99 28.07
CA GLN A 325 59.51 9.41 27.12
C GLN A 325 59.06 10.86 27.34
N ALA A 326 58.93 11.31 28.59
CA ALA A 326 58.63 12.71 28.89
C ALA A 326 59.78 13.65 28.47
N GLU A 327 61.04 13.22 28.59
CA GLU A 327 62.20 13.95 28.05
C GLU A 327 62.11 14.11 26.53
N ASN A 328 61.84 13.02 25.80
CA ASN A 328 61.77 13.03 24.34
C ASN A 328 60.61 13.91 23.82
N ILE A 329 59.42 13.74 24.41
CA ILE A 329 58.18 14.38 23.93
C ILE A 329 58.13 15.86 24.32
N PHE A 330 58.48 16.20 25.57
CA PHE A 330 58.36 17.56 26.10
C PHE A 330 59.68 18.33 26.15
N GLY A 331 60.81 17.69 25.83
CA GLY A 331 62.14 18.34 25.86
C GLY A 331 62.63 18.61 27.28
N LEU A 332 62.09 17.88 28.25
CA LEU A 332 62.48 17.95 29.65
C LEU A 332 63.84 17.26 29.85
N SER A 333 64.52 17.60 30.93
CA SER A 333 65.82 17.04 31.25
C SER A 333 65.98 16.84 32.75
N ALA A 334 67.04 16.12 33.16
CA ALA A 334 67.44 16.00 34.56
C ALA A 334 67.67 17.36 35.27
N ARG A 335 67.84 18.48 34.54
CA ARG A 335 68.00 19.83 35.10
C ARG A 335 66.68 20.44 35.58
N ASP A 336 65.55 19.86 35.17
CA ASP A 336 64.21 20.31 35.51
C ASP A 336 63.69 19.62 36.77
N ILE A 337 64.33 18.53 37.20
CA ILE A 337 64.10 17.89 38.50
C ILE A 337 64.50 18.86 39.62
N GLY A 338 63.64 19.03 40.61
CA GLY A 338 63.82 20.01 41.70
C GLY A 338 63.33 21.42 41.37
N ARG A 339 62.84 21.68 40.15
CA ARG A 339 62.16 22.94 39.81
C ARG A 339 60.66 22.84 40.05
N LEU A 340 60.02 24.00 40.22
CA LEU A 340 58.57 24.06 40.29
C LEU A 340 57.97 23.80 38.91
N LEU A 341 56.92 22.97 38.85
CA LEU A 341 56.27 22.61 37.59
C LEU A 341 55.79 23.85 36.81
N ARG A 342 55.33 24.89 37.52
CA ARG A 342 54.84 26.16 36.95
C ARG A 342 55.87 26.93 36.13
N ASP A 343 57.16 26.62 36.30
CA ASP A 343 58.27 27.26 35.58
C ASP A 343 58.59 26.51 34.27
N LEU A 344 57.93 25.37 34.02
CA LEU A 344 58.11 24.54 32.84
C LEU A 344 56.96 24.74 31.84
N GLU A 345 57.28 24.68 30.54
CA GLU A 345 56.28 24.84 29.46
C GLU A 345 55.16 23.79 29.54
N VAL A 346 55.49 22.58 30.02
CA VAL A 346 54.55 21.46 30.18
C VAL A 346 53.38 21.78 31.12
N SER A 347 53.52 22.77 32.02
CA SER A 347 52.45 23.21 32.92
C SER A 347 51.33 23.96 32.20
N TYR A 348 51.62 24.56 31.04
CA TYR A 348 50.68 25.40 30.28
C TYR A 348 50.30 24.77 28.95
N ARG A 349 51.16 23.91 28.40
CA ARG A 349 50.93 23.20 27.15
C ARG A 349 51.32 21.74 27.32
N PRO A 350 50.53 20.78 26.80
CA PRO A 350 49.45 20.95 25.83
C PRO A 350 48.08 21.39 26.40
N VAL A 351 47.91 21.36 27.72
CA VAL A 351 46.72 21.87 28.43
C VAL A 351 47.15 22.52 29.75
N GLU A 352 46.33 23.39 30.32
CA GLU A 352 46.60 23.98 31.64
C GLU A 352 46.43 22.93 32.75
N LEU A 353 47.53 22.31 33.19
CA LEU A 353 47.51 21.20 34.15
C LEU A 353 47.21 21.63 35.59
N ARG A 354 47.41 22.91 35.93
CA ARG A 354 47.35 23.41 37.32
C ARG A 354 46.00 23.17 37.99
N ALA A 355 44.90 23.45 37.29
CA ALA A 355 43.55 23.25 37.83
C ALA A 355 43.31 21.76 38.16
N TYR A 356 43.75 20.87 37.26
CA TYR A 356 43.60 19.43 37.44
C TYR A 356 44.51 18.85 38.52
N LEU A 357 45.70 19.42 38.70
CA LEU A 357 46.61 19.07 39.79
C LEU A 357 46.02 19.45 41.14
N GLU A 358 45.54 20.68 41.31
CA GLU A 358 44.89 21.12 42.54
C GLU A 358 43.64 20.30 42.83
N GLN A 359 42.83 20.02 41.81
CA GLN A 359 41.67 19.14 41.94
C GLN A 359 42.07 17.73 42.42
N ALA A 360 43.08 17.11 41.80
CA ALA A 360 43.54 15.78 42.17
C ALA A 360 44.13 15.74 43.60
N LYS A 361 44.83 16.79 44.03
CA LYS A 361 45.36 16.90 45.40
C LYS A 361 44.26 17.05 46.45
N VAL A 362 43.27 17.91 46.20
CA VAL A 362 42.17 18.20 47.13
C VAL A 362 41.18 17.03 47.20
N GLU A 363 40.76 16.52 46.04
CA GLU A 363 39.76 15.46 45.96
C GLU A 363 40.35 14.06 46.22
N ARG A 364 41.69 13.93 46.18
CA ARG A 364 42.43 12.66 46.28
C ARG A 364 41.89 11.61 45.31
N ARG A 365 41.51 12.06 44.11
CA ARG A 365 40.99 11.23 43.03
C ARG A 365 41.77 11.46 41.75
N SER A 366 41.86 10.39 40.96
CA SER A 366 42.41 10.43 39.62
C SER A 366 41.51 11.21 38.68
N THR A 367 42.12 12.09 37.88
CA THR A 367 41.41 12.90 36.88
C THR A 367 41.94 12.56 35.48
N ARG A 368 41.03 12.39 34.53
CA ARG A 368 41.33 12.10 33.12
C ARG A 368 40.96 13.29 32.25
N ILE A 369 41.90 13.70 31.39
CA ILE A 369 41.73 14.80 30.44
C ILE A 369 41.85 14.20 29.03
N PRO A 370 40.73 13.93 28.34
CA PRO A 370 40.76 13.41 26.98
C PRO A 370 41.08 14.51 25.96
N ASP A 371 41.43 14.09 24.74
CA ASP A 371 41.47 14.94 23.54
C ASP A 371 42.42 16.16 23.62
N VAL A 372 43.58 15.96 24.22
CA VAL A 372 44.57 17.02 24.35
C VAL A 372 45.49 17.04 23.13
N LYS A 373 45.27 18.00 22.23
CA LYS A 373 46.09 18.18 21.02
C LYS A 373 47.45 18.79 21.37
N TRP A 374 48.52 18.13 20.96
CA TRP A 374 49.88 18.64 21.06
C TRP A 374 50.53 18.71 19.68
N GLN A 375 51.16 19.84 19.37
CA GLN A 375 51.90 20.03 18.13
C GLN A 375 53.17 20.81 18.41
N ARG A 376 54.31 20.14 18.29
CA ARG A 376 55.62 20.81 18.34
C ARG A 376 55.92 21.43 16.97
N PRO A 377 56.54 22.62 16.89
CA PRO A 377 56.93 23.21 15.61
C PRO A 377 57.82 22.24 14.80
N GLY A 378 57.38 21.85 13.60
CA GLY A 378 58.09 20.90 12.73
C GLY A 378 57.84 19.41 13.00
N ALA A 379 56.98 19.06 13.96
CA ALA A 379 56.58 17.67 14.23
C ALA A 379 55.11 17.40 13.87
N GLU A 380 54.74 16.12 13.76
CA GLU A 380 53.35 15.69 13.57
C GLU A 380 52.48 16.04 14.77
N THR A 381 51.18 16.18 14.54
CA THR A 381 50.20 16.42 15.60
C THR A 381 49.99 15.13 16.38
N VAL A 382 50.18 15.19 17.69
CA VAL A 382 49.92 14.07 18.62
C VAL A 382 48.70 14.40 19.46
N TRP A 383 47.88 13.40 19.75
CA TRP A 383 46.75 13.52 20.66
C TRP A 383 47.06 12.76 21.94
N PHE A 384 46.92 13.45 23.07
CA PHE A 384 47.11 12.87 24.38
C PHE A 384 45.81 12.69 25.11
N GLU A 385 45.77 11.61 25.88
CA GLU A 385 44.89 11.46 27.02
C GLU A 385 45.75 11.55 28.28
N ILE A 386 45.47 12.53 29.12
CA ILE A 386 46.30 12.84 30.29
C ILE A 386 45.61 12.34 31.55
N HIS A 387 46.33 11.55 32.34
CA HIS A 387 45.87 11.07 33.64
C HIS A 387 46.65 11.77 34.73
N VAL A 388 45.93 12.37 35.67
CA VAL A 388 46.49 13.04 36.83
C VAL A 388 46.10 12.22 38.06
N ASN A 389 47.07 11.49 38.61
CA ASN A 389 46.86 10.50 39.66
C ASN A 389 47.53 10.96 40.96
N PRO A 390 46.78 11.21 42.06
CA PRO A 390 47.38 11.54 43.34
C PRO A 390 48.11 10.32 43.92
N LEU A 391 49.31 10.53 44.45
CA LEU A 391 50.10 9.53 45.13
C LEU A 391 49.86 9.68 46.63
N VAL A 392 49.05 8.79 47.19
CA VAL A 392 48.70 8.78 48.62
C VAL A 392 49.37 7.60 49.34
N ASP A 393 49.77 7.82 50.59
CA ASP A 393 50.27 6.76 51.47
C ASP A 393 49.12 5.92 52.09
N ALA A 394 49.48 4.93 52.91
CA ALA A 394 48.53 4.04 53.57
C ALA A 394 47.60 4.74 54.59
N GLU A 395 48.00 5.91 55.09
CA GLU A 395 47.20 6.77 55.99
C GLU A 395 46.47 7.88 55.20
N ASN A 396 46.44 7.76 53.86
CA ASN A 396 45.86 8.72 52.92
C ASN A 396 46.61 10.07 52.91
N GLY A 397 47.85 10.15 53.39
CA GLY A 397 48.73 11.31 53.25
C GLY A 397 49.18 11.51 51.81
N LEU A 398 49.06 12.74 51.27
CA LEU A 398 49.47 13.05 49.91
C LEU A 398 51.00 13.19 49.83
N LEU A 399 51.64 12.29 49.09
CA LEU A 399 53.09 12.32 48.83
C LEU A 399 53.44 13.11 47.57
N GLY A 400 52.51 13.15 46.60
CA GLY A 400 52.72 13.84 45.33
C GLY A 400 51.63 13.55 44.31
N VAL A 401 51.88 13.90 43.06
CA VAL A 401 50.96 13.63 41.94
C VAL A 401 51.75 13.08 40.76
N SER A 402 51.24 12.03 40.14
CA SER A 402 51.76 11.45 38.91
C SER A 402 50.92 11.90 37.72
N ILE A 403 51.56 12.51 36.74
CA ILE A 403 50.97 12.94 35.48
C ILE A 403 51.44 11.98 34.38
N VAL A 404 50.51 11.34 33.70
CA VAL A 404 50.79 10.34 32.65
C VAL A 404 50.14 10.79 31.35
N PHE A 405 50.89 10.77 30.25
CA PHE A 405 50.44 11.20 28.93
C PHE A 405 50.37 10.01 27.97
N PHE A 406 49.15 9.50 27.74
CA PHE A 406 48.91 8.42 26.79
C PHE A 406 48.76 8.96 25.38
N ASP A 407 49.63 8.55 24.45
CA ASP A 407 49.46 8.83 23.03
C ASP A 407 48.29 8.02 22.47
N VAL A 408 47.21 8.72 22.10
CA VAL A 408 45.99 8.14 21.54
C VAL A 408 45.81 8.52 20.07
N THR A 409 46.87 8.97 19.39
CA THR A 409 46.82 9.45 18.00
C THR A 409 46.30 8.39 17.04
N ALA A 410 46.84 7.17 17.11
CA ALA A 410 46.39 6.06 16.25
C ALA A 410 44.94 5.65 16.55
N THR A 411 44.58 5.56 17.83
CA THR A 411 43.22 5.22 18.27
C THR A 411 42.21 6.26 17.80
N ARG A 412 42.55 7.55 17.89
CA ARG A 412 41.71 8.64 17.41
C ARG A 412 41.56 8.66 15.90
N ALA A 413 42.65 8.43 15.15
CA ALA A 413 42.57 8.30 13.70
C ALA A 413 41.68 7.13 13.25
N LEU A 414 41.70 6.01 13.99
CA LEU A 414 40.80 4.88 13.76
C LEU A 414 39.35 5.24 14.09
N LEU A 415 39.08 5.92 15.22
CA LEU A 415 37.74 6.40 15.56
C LEU A 415 37.19 7.38 14.52
N ASP A 416 38.00 8.34 14.07
CA ASP A 416 37.63 9.30 13.03
C ASP A 416 37.31 8.58 11.71
N LYS A 417 38.12 7.58 11.34
CA LYS A 417 37.86 6.74 10.16
C LYS A 417 36.59 5.91 10.29
N VAL A 418 36.30 5.37 11.47
CA VAL A 418 35.04 4.67 11.75
C VAL A 418 33.86 5.61 11.60
N VAL A 419 33.92 6.82 12.18
CA VAL A 419 32.88 7.84 12.05
C VAL A 419 32.67 8.24 10.58
N GLN A 420 33.75 8.44 9.82
CA GLN A 420 33.67 8.77 8.40
C GLN A 420 33.06 7.63 7.57
N THR A 421 33.50 6.39 7.80
CA THR A 421 32.98 5.21 7.10
C THR A 421 31.50 5.00 7.44
N ASN A 422 31.12 5.21 8.70
CA ASN A 422 29.72 5.14 9.13
C ASN A 422 28.85 6.19 8.45
N ARG A 423 29.33 7.43 8.30
CA ARG A 423 28.59 8.46 7.54
C ARG A 423 28.42 8.09 6.07
N GLN A 424 29.45 7.51 5.45
CA GLN A 424 29.35 7.01 4.07
C GLN A 424 28.34 5.86 3.96
N LEU A 425 28.32 4.98 4.96
CA LEU A 425 27.40 3.86 5.02
C LEU A 425 25.96 4.34 5.22
N GLU A 426 25.72 5.28 6.13
CA GLU A 426 24.41 5.93 6.34
C GLU A 426 23.90 6.57 5.04
N ALA A 427 24.74 7.33 4.34
CA ALA A 427 24.37 7.92 3.05
C ALA A 427 24.01 6.86 1.99
N ALA A 428 24.79 5.78 1.90
CA ALA A 428 24.49 4.68 0.98
C ALA A 428 23.19 3.94 1.34
N TYR A 429 22.87 3.80 2.63
CA TYR A 429 21.60 3.23 3.06
C TYR A 429 20.41 4.14 2.78
N GLU A 430 20.56 5.45 2.94
CA GLU A 430 19.52 6.41 2.56
C GLU A 430 19.24 6.37 1.05
N GLU A 431 20.29 6.28 0.22
CA GLU A 431 20.17 6.09 -1.22
C GLU A 431 19.49 4.76 -1.57
N LEU A 432 19.89 3.67 -0.91
CA LEU A 432 19.27 2.36 -1.10
C LEU A 432 17.80 2.34 -0.64
N GLN A 433 17.47 3.03 0.44
CA GLN A 433 16.09 3.18 0.88
C GLN A 433 15.27 3.98 -0.14
N SER A 434 15.81 5.09 -0.64
CA SER A 434 15.15 5.91 -1.67
C SER A 434 14.86 5.10 -2.93
N THR A 435 15.84 4.34 -3.43
CA THR A 435 15.67 3.49 -4.61
C THR A 435 14.68 2.34 -4.37
N ASN A 436 14.61 1.80 -3.16
CA ASN A 436 13.63 0.77 -2.82
C ASN A 436 12.20 1.35 -2.73
N GLU A 437 12.06 2.56 -2.18
CA GLU A 437 10.78 3.29 -2.19
C GLU A 437 10.33 3.62 -3.63
N GLU A 438 11.26 4.02 -4.51
CA GLU A 438 10.99 4.20 -5.94
C GLU A 438 10.53 2.87 -6.59
N LEU A 439 11.22 1.76 -6.31
CA LEU A 439 10.82 0.45 -6.82
C LEU A 439 9.42 0.03 -6.36
N GLU A 440 9.09 0.23 -5.08
CA GLU A 440 7.74 -0.02 -4.57
C GLU A 440 6.70 0.81 -5.33
N THR A 441 6.95 2.10 -5.56
CA THR A 441 6.03 2.95 -6.33
C THR A 441 5.86 2.48 -7.78
N THR A 442 6.95 2.09 -8.45
CA THR A 442 6.86 1.57 -9.83
C THR A 442 6.10 0.24 -9.89
N ASN A 443 6.18 -0.56 -8.82
CA ASN A 443 5.49 -1.83 -8.74
C ASN A 443 3.99 -1.64 -8.47
N GLU A 444 3.62 -0.68 -7.62
CA GLU A 444 2.22 -0.25 -7.42
C GLU A 444 1.62 0.33 -8.71
N GLU A 445 2.36 1.19 -9.42
CA GLU A 445 1.93 1.70 -10.73
C GLU A 445 1.74 0.57 -11.75
N LEU A 446 2.68 -0.37 -11.84
CA LEU A 446 2.54 -1.54 -12.71
C LEU A 446 1.30 -2.36 -12.35
N GLN A 447 1.06 -2.62 -11.07
CA GLN A 447 -0.13 -3.34 -10.64
C GLN A 447 -1.41 -2.60 -11.03
N SER A 448 -1.46 -1.28 -10.83
CA SER A 448 -2.59 -0.45 -11.26
C SER A 448 -2.82 -0.54 -12.77
N THR A 449 -1.75 -0.51 -13.59
CA THR A 449 -1.88 -0.67 -15.05
C THR A 449 -2.35 -2.05 -15.46
N VAL A 450 -2.02 -3.09 -14.70
CA VAL A 450 -2.53 -4.45 -14.93
C VAL A 450 -4.02 -4.51 -14.61
N GLU A 451 -4.46 -3.93 -13.50
CA GLU A 451 -5.88 -3.85 -13.13
C GLU A 451 -6.70 -3.04 -14.16
N GLU A 452 -6.15 -1.93 -14.68
CA GLU A 452 -6.77 -1.18 -15.78
C GLU A 452 -6.85 -2.00 -17.09
N LEU A 453 -5.81 -2.79 -17.41
CA LEU A 453 -5.86 -3.67 -18.59
C LEU A 453 -6.86 -4.80 -18.43
N GLU A 454 -7.02 -5.36 -17.22
CA GLU A 454 -8.04 -6.38 -16.95
C GLU A 454 -9.45 -5.81 -17.11
N THR A 455 -9.72 -4.64 -16.55
CA THR A 455 -11.03 -3.97 -16.70
C THR A 455 -11.35 -3.61 -18.15
N THR A 456 -10.38 -3.09 -18.92
CA THR A 456 -10.59 -2.82 -20.35
C THR A 456 -10.83 -4.11 -21.16
N ASN A 457 -10.20 -5.22 -20.76
CA ASN A 457 -10.44 -6.52 -21.38
C ASN A 457 -11.85 -7.07 -21.05
N GLU A 458 -12.33 -6.88 -19.81
CA GLU A 458 -13.71 -7.22 -19.42
C GLU A 458 -14.74 -6.36 -20.20
N GLU A 459 -14.50 -5.06 -20.36
CA GLU A 459 -15.35 -4.19 -21.18
C GLU A 459 -15.35 -4.62 -22.65
N LEU A 460 -14.19 -4.97 -23.22
CA LEU A 460 -14.11 -5.50 -24.59
C LEU A 460 -14.86 -6.81 -24.73
N GLN A 461 -14.79 -7.69 -23.73
CA GLN A 461 -15.55 -8.94 -23.76
C GLN A 461 -17.06 -8.67 -23.68
N SER A 462 -17.50 -7.78 -22.80
CA SER A 462 -18.90 -7.38 -22.70
C SER A 462 -19.42 -6.76 -23.99
N THR A 463 -18.65 -5.88 -24.64
CA THR A 463 -19.06 -5.27 -25.92
C THR A 463 -19.12 -6.31 -27.03
N ASN A 464 -18.26 -7.33 -27.00
CA ASN A 464 -18.31 -8.43 -27.95
C ASN A 464 -19.55 -9.32 -27.73
N GLU A 465 -19.92 -9.62 -26.48
CA GLU A 465 -21.16 -10.33 -26.12
C GLU A 465 -22.42 -9.54 -26.55
N GLU A 466 -22.43 -8.22 -26.37
CA GLU A 466 -23.50 -7.34 -26.86
C GLU A 466 -23.60 -7.34 -28.39
N LEU A 467 -22.46 -7.32 -29.10
CA LEU A 467 -22.42 -7.40 -30.56
C LEU A 467 -22.92 -8.75 -31.09
N GLU A 468 -22.55 -9.85 -30.45
CA GLU A 468 -23.08 -11.17 -30.79
C GLU A 468 -24.60 -11.23 -30.61
N THR A 469 -25.11 -10.71 -29.48
CA THR A 469 -26.55 -10.64 -29.21
C THR A 469 -27.29 -9.80 -30.25
N MET A 470 -26.76 -8.63 -30.61
CA MET A 470 -27.33 -7.80 -31.68
C MET A 470 -27.33 -8.51 -33.04
N ASN A 471 -26.28 -9.28 -33.33
CA ASN A 471 -26.20 -10.03 -34.58
C ASN A 471 -27.23 -11.16 -34.62
N GLU A 472 -27.45 -11.86 -33.51
CA GLU A 472 -28.52 -12.86 -33.37
C GLU A 472 -29.92 -12.24 -33.54
N GLU A 473 -30.19 -11.08 -32.94
CA GLU A 473 -31.45 -10.35 -33.13
C GLU A 473 -31.65 -9.91 -34.58
N LEU A 474 -30.60 -9.40 -35.23
CA LEU A 474 -30.65 -9.04 -36.65
C LEU A 474 -30.89 -10.25 -37.54
N GLN A 475 -30.30 -11.39 -37.22
CA GLN A 475 -30.51 -12.62 -37.97
C GLN A 475 -31.94 -13.14 -37.79
N SER A 476 -32.47 -13.12 -36.56
CA SER A 476 -33.85 -13.47 -36.26
C SER A 476 -34.86 -12.58 -36.99
N THR A 477 -34.64 -11.26 -36.98
CA THR A 477 -35.52 -10.33 -37.70
C THR A 477 -35.46 -10.52 -39.21
N ASN A 478 -34.30 -10.86 -39.74
CA ASN A 478 -34.16 -11.20 -41.16
C ASN A 478 -34.92 -12.49 -41.52
N ASP A 479 -34.86 -13.52 -40.67
CA ASP A 479 -35.60 -14.77 -40.86
C ASP A 479 -37.12 -14.54 -40.79
N GLU A 480 -37.59 -13.68 -39.89
CA GLU A 480 -38.99 -13.26 -39.84
C GLU A 480 -39.41 -12.51 -41.11
N LEU A 481 -38.59 -11.59 -41.61
CA LEU A 481 -38.85 -10.88 -42.86
C LEU A 481 -38.92 -11.83 -44.06
N HIS A 482 -38.03 -12.82 -44.14
CA HIS A 482 -38.07 -13.85 -45.16
C HIS A 482 -39.38 -14.65 -45.10
N THR A 483 -39.78 -15.08 -43.90
CA THR A 483 -41.02 -15.82 -43.68
C THR A 483 -42.25 -15.01 -44.11
N ILE A 484 -42.31 -13.72 -43.75
CA ILE A 484 -43.38 -12.81 -44.16
C ILE A 484 -43.40 -12.64 -45.68
N ASN A 485 -42.24 -12.49 -46.31
CA ASN A 485 -42.14 -12.31 -47.76
C ASN A 485 -42.62 -13.56 -48.51
N ASP A 486 -42.26 -14.75 -48.04
CA ASP A 486 -42.73 -16.00 -48.62
C ASP A 486 -44.25 -16.18 -48.46
N ALA A 487 -44.81 -15.84 -47.29
CA ALA A 487 -46.26 -15.84 -47.09
C ALA A 487 -46.99 -14.84 -48.00
N LEU A 488 -46.41 -13.65 -48.23
CA LEU A 488 -46.95 -12.67 -49.18
C LEU A 488 -46.90 -13.18 -50.62
N ARG A 489 -45.82 -13.86 -51.01
CA ARG A 489 -45.71 -14.49 -52.33
C ARG A 489 -46.75 -15.58 -52.52
N GLU A 490 -46.94 -16.45 -51.53
CA GLU A 490 -47.98 -17.49 -51.57
C GLU A 490 -49.37 -16.87 -51.72
N ARG A 491 -49.68 -15.82 -50.94
CA ARG A 491 -50.93 -15.07 -51.08
C ARG A 491 -51.11 -14.43 -52.45
N SER A 492 -50.03 -13.92 -53.05
CA SER A 492 -50.08 -13.37 -54.42
C SER A 492 -50.42 -14.45 -55.43
N VAL A 493 -49.81 -15.64 -55.30
CA VAL A 493 -50.10 -16.78 -56.20
C VAL A 493 -51.56 -17.24 -56.03
N GLU A 494 -52.06 -17.37 -54.80
CA GLU A 494 -53.47 -17.71 -54.55
C GLU A 494 -54.43 -16.70 -55.18
N LEU A 495 -54.11 -15.40 -55.09
CA LEU A 495 -54.90 -14.32 -55.70
C LEU A 495 -54.87 -14.40 -57.23
N ASP A 496 -53.71 -14.64 -57.82
CA ASP A 496 -53.56 -14.80 -59.27
C ASP A 496 -54.34 -16.02 -59.77
N ASP A 497 -54.26 -17.16 -59.07
CA ASP A 497 -55.01 -18.38 -59.39
C ASP A 497 -56.53 -18.16 -59.31
N ALA A 498 -57.00 -17.49 -58.25
CA ALA A 498 -58.42 -17.14 -58.10
C ALA A 498 -58.90 -16.20 -59.22
N THR A 499 -58.07 -15.22 -59.59
CA THR A 499 -58.37 -14.27 -60.67
C THR A 499 -58.45 -15.00 -62.03
N ASN A 500 -57.46 -15.82 -62.35
CA ASN A 500 -57.43 -16.64 -63.57
C ASN A 500 -58.63 -17.59 -63.67
N PHE A 501 -59.06 -18.16 -62.54
CA PHE A 501 -60.25 -19.01 -62.48
C PHE A 501 -61.53 -18.22 -62.80
N LEU A 502 -61.70 -17.03 -62.21
CA LEU A 502 -62.84 -16.15 -62.48
C LEU A 502 -62.88 -15.71 -63.95
N ASP A 503 -61.74 -15.30 -64.51
CA ASP A 503 -61.63 -14.93 -65.94
C ASP A 503 -61.97 -16.11 -66.86
N SER A 504 -61.54 -17.32 -66.50
CA SER A 504 -61.88 -18.54 -67.23
C SER A 504 -63.37 -18.84 -67.20
N LEU A 505 -64.02 -18.69 -66.04
CA LEU A 505 -65.48 -18.85 -65.91
C LEU A 505 -66.22 -17.82 -66.77
N ILE A 506 -65.85 -16.54 -66.67
CA ILE A 506 -66.45 -15.44 -67.42
C ILE A 506 -66.34 -15.68 -68.94
N ASN A 507 -65.16 -16.10 -69.41
CA ASN A 507 -64.90 -16.33 -70.83
C ASN A 507 -65.45 -17.66 -71.37
N SER A 508 -65.84 -18.59 -70.50
CA SER A 508 -66.52 -19.84 -70.89
C SER A 508 -68.01 -19.63 -71.23
N VAL A 509 -68.60 -18.51 -70.79
CA VAL A 509 -69.99 -18.14 -71.12
C VAL A 509 -70.07 -17.77 -72.60
N GLN A 510 -70.84 -18.54 -73.37
CA GLN A 510 -71.00 -18.33 -74.83
C GLN A 510 -71.81 -17.08 -75.19
N LEU A 511 -72.64 -16.61 -74.26
CA LEU A 511 -73.39 -15.36 -74.40
C LEU A 511 -72.43 -14.17 -74.28
N GLY A 512 -72.71 -13.09 -75.00
CA GLY A 512 -72.02 -11.83 -74.77
C GLY A 512 -72.38 -11.30 -73.39
N MET A 513 -71.41 -11.25 -72.48
CA MET A 513 -71.58 -10.78 -71.12
C MET A 513 -70.84 -9.45 -70.91
N VAL A 514 -71.60 -8.43 -70.56
CA VAL A 514 -71.08 -7.11 -70.17
C VAL A 514 -71.54 -6.80 -68.75
N VAL A 515 -70.61 -6.42 -67.88
CA VAL A 515 -70.96 -5.78 -66.59
C VAL A 515 -70.57 -4.32 -66.69
N VAL A 516 -71.46 -3.41 -66.30
CA VAL A 516 -71.17 -1.98 -66.18
C VAL A 516 -71.32 -1.49 -64.75
N ASP A 517 -70.47 -0.54 -64.34
CA ASP A 517 -70.62 0.19 -63.07
C ASP A 517 -71.71 1.28 -63.15
N ARG A 518 -71.91 2.00 -62.05
CA ARG A 518 -72.89 3.10 -61.95
C ARG A 518 -72.59 4.28 -62.89
N GLU A 519 -71.32 4.46 -63.25
CA GLU A 519 -70.85 5.46 -64.21
C GLU A 519 -70.95 4.99 -65.67
N MET A 520 -71.58 3.83 -65.90
CA MET A 520 -71.73 3.15 -67.20
C MET A 520 -70.39 2.71 -67.82
N ARG A 521 -69.34 2.53 -67.02
CA ARG A 521 -68.07 1.99 -67.50
C ARG A 521 -68.11 0.48 -67.49
N VAL A 522 -67.53 -0.12 -68.52
CA VAL A 522 -67.43 -1.57 -68.65
C VAL A 522 -66.44 -2.11 -67.61
N VAL A 523 -66.91 -2.98 -66.73
CA VAL A 523 -66.12 -3.70 -65.72
C VAL A 523 -65.75 -5.09 -66.20
N VAL A 524 -66.66 -5.75 -66.91
CA VAL A 524 -66.44 -7.07 -67.51
C VAL A 524 -66.85 -7.02 -68.97
N TRP A 525 -65.99 -7.56 -69.84
CA TRP A 525 -66.25 -7.79 -71.26
C TRP A 525 -65.72 -9.17 -71.61
N ASN A 526 -66.62 -10.15 -71.78
CA ASN A 526 -66.19 -11.53 -72.01
C ASN A 526 -65.93 -11.84 -73.49
N ARG A 527 -65.37 -13.03 -73.75
CA ARG A 527 -65.14 -13.55 -75.11
C ARG A 527 -66.39 -13.54 -76.00
N GLY A 528 -67.57 -13.84 -75.46
CA GLY A 528 -68.83 -13.77 -76.20
C GLY A 528 -69.12 -12.36 -76.74
N CYS A 529 -68.76 -11.32 -76.00
CA CYS A 529 -68.86 -9.94 -76.45
C CYS A 529 -67.82 -9.58 -77.52
N GLU A 530 -66.59 -10.12 -77.40
CA GLU A 530 -65.57 -9.96 -78.44
C GLU A 530 -66.02 -10.57 -79.77
N ASP A 531 -66.60 -11.77 -79.72
CA ASP A 531 -67.11 -12.48 -80.90
C ASP A 531 -68.34 -11.76 -81.51
N LEU A 532 -69.24 -11.24 -80.66
CA LEU A 532 -70.46 -10.55 -81.07
C LEU A 532 -70.17 -9.18 -81.70
N TRP A 533 -69.34 -8.37 -81.03
CA TRP A 533 -69.16 -6.94 -81.37
C TRP A 533 -67.84 -6.63 -82.06
N GLY A 534 -66.81 -7.48 -81.90
CA GLY A 534 -65.50 -7.32 -82.54
C GLY A 534 -64.55 -6.36 -81.84
N LEU A 535 -64.78 -6.04 -80.56
CA LEU A 535 -63.87 -5.28 -79.68
C LEU A 535 -63.28 -6.21 -78.63
N ARG A 536 -61.98 -6.05 -78.33
CA ARG A 536 -61.33 -6.85 -77.30
C ARG A 536 -61.56 -6.29 -75.90
N SER A 537 -61.48 -7.14 -74.89
CA SER A 537 -61.70 -6.77 -73.49
C SER A 537 -60.75 -5.66 -72.99
N ASP A 538 -59.49 -5.65 -73.43
CA ASP A 538 -58.48 -4.63 -73.11
C ASP A 538 -58.79 -3.26 -73.74
N GLU A 539 -59.56 -3.22 -74.82
CA GLU A 539 -60.02 -1.98 -75.47
C GLU A 539 -61.30 -1.42 -74.86
N THR A 540 -62.11 -2.28 -74.22
CA THR A 540 -63.45 -1.90 -73.72
C THR A 540 -63.49 -1.66 -72.23
N THR A 541 -62.74 -2.41 -71.43
CA THR A 541 -62.78 -2.33 -69.96
C THR A 541 -62.33 -0.93 -69.49
N GLY A 542 -63.06 -0.34 -68.53
CA GLY A 542 -62.85 1.02 -68.02
C GLY A 542 -63.44 2.15 -68.90
N THR A 543 -63.83 1.86 -70.14
CA THR A 543 -64.48 2.83 -71.04
C THR A 543 -66.00 2.85 -70.83
N ARG A 544 -66.66 3.97 -71.17
CA ARG A 544 -68.12 4.06 -71.06
C ARG A 544 -68.78 3.21 -72.16
N LEU A 545 -69.70 2.32 -71.79
CA LEU A 545 -70.46 1.48 -72.72
C LEU A 545 -71.13 2.30 -73.84
N THR A 546 -71.53 3.54 -73.53
CA THR A 546 -72.16 4.45 -74.49
C THR A 546 -71.20 5.06 -75.52
N GLY A 547 -69.90 5.04 -75.24
CA GLY A 547 -68.85 5.56 -76.12
C GLY A 547 -68.19 4.48 -76.97
N LEU A 548 -68.57 3.21 -76.79
CA LEU A 548 -68.08 2.12 -77.62
C LEU A 548 -68.72 2.19 -79.00
N ASP A 549 -67.89 2.08 -80.04
CA ASP A 549 -68.33 1.99 -81.44
C ASP A 549 -68.82 0.57 -81.75
N ILE A 550 -69.88 0.17 -81.05
CA ILE A 550 -70.60 -1.08 -81.21
C ILE A 550 -72.01 -0.73 -81.68
N GLY A 551 -72.50 -1.34 -82.77
CA GLY A 551 -73.84 -1.02 -83.30
C GLY A 551 -74.98 -1.67 -82.51
N LEU A 552 -74.87 -1.68 -81.18
CA LEU A 552 -75.92 -2.01 -80.24
C LEU A 552 -76.86 -0.79 -80.10
N PRO A 553 -78.17 -0.92 -80.36
CA PRO A 553 -79.12 0.19 -80.20
C PRO A 553 -79.32 0.59 -78.73
N LEU A 554 -78.44 1.45 -78.22
CA LEU A 554 -78.41 1.84 -76.82
C LEU A 554 -79.68 2.55 -76.34
N ASP A 555 -80.45 3.19 -77.23
CA ASP A 555 -81.71 3.85 -76.87
C ASP A 555 -82.76 2.86 -76.33
N SER A 556 -82.73 1.61 -76.80
CA SER A 556 -83.64 0.55 -76.33
C SER A 556 -83.08 -0.21 -75.11
N VAL A 557 -81.76 -0.19 -74.90
CA VAL A 557 -81.09 -0.96 -73.84
C VAL A 557 -80.84 -0.12 -72.58
N ARG A 558 -80.60 1.19 -72.71
CA ARG A 558 -80.37 2.11 -71.58
C ARG A 558 -81.49 2.11 -70.53
N PRO A 559 -82.79 2.08 -70.89
CA PRO A 559 -83.86 2.01 -69.89
C PRO A 559 -83.78 0.75 -69.03
N LEU A 560 -83.36 -0.38 -69.61
CA LEU A 560 -83.20 -1.64 -68.87
C LEU A 560 -82.05 -1.55 -67.86
N ILE A 561 -80.93 -0.94 -68.26
CA ILE A 561 -79.78 -0.70 -67.36
C ILE A 561 -80.18 0.26 -66.22
N GLY A 562 -80.92 1.33 -66.56
CA GLY A 562 -81.44 2.28 -65.57
C GLY A 562 -82.35 1.62 -64.53
N ASN A 563 -83.23 0.72 -64.97
CA ASN A 563 -84.09 -0.06 -64.07
C ASN A 563 -83.26 -1.00 -63.18
N ALA A 564 -82.26 -1.68 -63.75
CA ALA A 564 -81.36 -2.57 -63.01
C ALA A 564 -80.56 -1.87 -61.90
N PHE A 565 -80.30 -0.55 -62.02
CA PHE A 565 -79.65 0.23 -60.96
C PHE A 565 -80.59 0.62 -59.81
N VAL A 566 -81.89 0.74 -60.08
CA VAL A 566 -82.89 1.25 -59.11
C VAL A 566 -83.61 0.11 -58.40
N ASP A 567 -83.94 -0.96 -59.12
CA ASP A 567 -84.63 -2.13 -58.60
C ASP A 567 -83.69 -3.36 -58.66
N PRO A 568 -83.20 -3.84 -57.51
CA PRO A 568 -82.29 -4.98 -57.44
C PRO A 568 -82.90 -6.27 -58.02
N ASP A 569 -84.21 -6.44 -57.97
CA ASP A 569 -84.88 -7.66 -58.46
C ASP A 569 -85.40 -7.49 -59.89
N SER A 570 -85.13 -6.35 -60.54
CA SER A 570 -85.54 -6.13 -61.91
C SER A 570 -84.71 -6.98 -62.89
N SER A 571 -85.45 -7.70 -63.73
CA SER A 571 -84.93 -8.40 -64.90
C SER A 571 -85.69 -7.88 -66.11
N GLY A 572 -84.97 -7.24 -67.02
CA GLY A 572 -85.52 -6.69 -68.24
C GLY A 572 -85.00 -7.42 -69.46
N GLU A 573 -85.87 -7.72 -70.43
CA GLU A 573 -85.48 -8.34 -71.69
C GLU A 573 -85.95 -7.46 -72.86
N THR A 574 -85.09 -7.29 -73.86
CA THR A 574 -85.45 -6.67 -75.13
C THR A 574 -84.75 -7.37 -76.29
N VAL A 575 -85.33 -7.29 -77.48
CA VAL A 575 -84.72 -7.78 -78.72
C VAL A 575 -84.49 -6.59 -79.63
N VAL A 576 -83.24 -6.40 -80.06
CA VAL A 576 -82.81 -5.27 -80.86
C VAL A 576 -82.16 -5.72 -82.16
N ASP A 577 -82.49 -5.05 -83.26
CA ASP A 577 -81.77 -5.19 -84.53
C ASP A 577 -80.44 -4.44 -84.43
N ALA A 578 -79.33 -5.16 -84.37
CA ALA A 578 -77.99 -4.60 -84.23
C ALA A 578 -77.14 -4.87 -85.46
N VAL A 579 -76.15 -4.00 -85.69
CA VAL A 579 -75.11 -4.21 -86.70
C VAL A 579 -73.77 -4.22 -86.00
N ASN A 580 -73.06 -5.34 -86.02
CA ASN A 580 -71.74 -5.36 -85.38
C ASN A 580 -70.73 -4.50 -86.15
N ARG A 581 -69.57 -4.23 -85.56
CA ARG A 581 -68.50 -3.41 -86.16
C ARG A 581 -68.00 -3.96 -87.51
N ARG A 582 -68.24 -5.25 -87.79
CA ARG A 582 -67.90 -5.93 -89.05
C ARG A 582 -69.03 -5.84 -90.09
N GLY A 583 -70.09 -5.06 -89.84
CA GLY A 583 -71.19 -4.84 -90.78
C GLY A 583 -72.22 -5.97 -90.88
N ARG A 584 -72.16 -6.99 -90.00
CA ARG A 584 -73.15 -8.08 -89.96
C ARG A 584 -74.38 -7.64 -89.19
N LYS A 585 -75.55 -7.76 -89.82
CA LYS A 585 -76.84 -7.56 -89.16
C LYS A 585 -77.18 -8.79 -88.33
N ALA A 586 -77.57 -8.58 -87.09
CA ALA A 586 -78.00 -9.64 -86.18
C ALA A 586 -79.12 -9.11 -85.30
N ARG A 587 -80.14 -9.93 -85.03
CA ARG A 587 -81.08 -9.66 -83.95
C ARG A 587 -80.47 -10.15 -82.66
N VAL A 588 -80.30 -9.26 -81.70
CA VAL A 588 -79.68 -9.56 -80.42
C VAL A 588 -80.72 -9.43 -79.33
N ARG A 589 -80.96 -10.51 -78.60
CA ARG A 589 -81.70 -10.49 -77.34
C ARG A 589 -80.76 -10.04 -76.24
N VAL A 590 -81.15 -9.01 -75.51
CA VAL A 590 -80.41 -8.45 -74.39
C VAL A 590 -81.25 -8.64 -73.14
N VAL A 591 -80.72 -9.41 -72.19
CA VAL A 591 -81.26 -9.55 -70.84
C VAL A 591 -80.40 -8.73 -69.91
N CYS A 592 -81.02 -7.82 -69.16
CA CYS A 592 -80.35 -6.94 -68.21
C CYS A 592 -80.85 -7.25 -66.80
N THR A 593 -79.92 -7.45 -65.88
CA THR A 593 -80.16 -7.71 -64.45
C THR A 593 -79.25 -6.84 -63.60
N SER A 594 -79.58 -6.65 -62.32
CA SER A 594 -78.71 -5.92 -61.39
C SER A 594 -77.44 -6.72 -61.08
N PHE A 595 -76.28 -6.07 -61.08
CA PHE A 595 -75.02 -6.66 -60.62
C PHE A 595 -74.78 -6.26 -59.17
N ARG A 596 -74.76 -7.25 -58.27
CA ARG A 596 -74.67 -7.04 -56.83
C ARG A 596 -73.24 -7.30 -56.35
N SER A 597 -72.75 -6.39 -55.52
CA SER A 597 -71.53 -6.62 -54.74
C SER A 597 -71.83 -7.62 -53.61
N THR A 598 -70.79 -8.19 -53.01
CA THR A 598 -70.88 -9.15 -51.90
C THR A 598 -71.58 -8.59 -50.65
N ASP A 599 -71.66 -7.25 -50.52
CA ASP A 599 -72.37 -6.53 -49.47
C ASP A 599 -73.88 -6.33 -49.76
N GLY A 600 -74.38 -6.87 -50.87
CA GLY A 600 -75.79 -6.78 -51.28
C GLY A 600 -76.18 -5.46 -51.93
N THR A 601 -75.23 -4.53 -52.12
CA THR A 601 -75.49 -3.28 -52.82
C THR A 601 -75.48 -3.50 -54.34
N VAL A 602 -76.34 -2.78 -55.07
CA VAL A 602 -76.30 -2.77 -56.54
C VAL A 602 -75.09 -1.96 -56.99
N GLY A 603 -74.02 -2.66 -57.34
CA GLY A 603 -72.76 -2.10 -57.80
C GLY A 603 -72.73 -1.81 -59.31
N GLY A 604 -73.66 -2.39 -60.06
CA GLY A 604 -73.69 -2.25 -61.51
C GLY A 604 -74.89 -2.93 -62.17
N ALA A 605 -74.80 -3.14 -63.48
CA ALA A 605 -75.77 -3.89 -64.27
C ALA A 605 -75.06 -4.94 -65.12
N LEU A 606 -75.63 -6.14 -65.16
CA LEU A 606 -75.17 -7.27 -65.96
C LEU A 606 -76.07 -7.40 -67.21
N LEU A 607 -75.46 -7.31 -68.38
CA LEU A 607 -76.10 -7.53 -69.67
C LEU A 607 -75.62 -8.86 -70.26
N LEU A 608 -76.57 -9.75 -70.53
CA LEU A 608 -76.34 -10.97 -71.31
C LEU A 608 -76.97 -10.79 -72.70
N MET A 609 -76.19 -11.09 -73.72
CA MET A 609 -76.50 -10.82 -75.11
C MET A 609 -76.41 -12.11 -75.92
N GLU A 610 -77.49 -12.46 -76.61
CA GLU A 610 -77.58 -13.65 -77.47
C GLU A 610 -78.07 -13.25 -78.86
N VAL A 611 -77.51 -13.86 -79.90
CA VAL A 611 -78.05 -13.69 -81.26
C VAL A 611 -79.27 -14.59 -81.43
N VAL A 612 -80.42 -13.99 -81.72
CA VAL A 612 -81.70 -14.68 -81.89
C VAL A 612 -82.15 -14.54 -83.33
N GLY A 613 -81.88 -15.57 -84.14
CA GLY A 613 -82.47 -15.79 -85.47
C GLY A 613 -82.32 -14.64 -86.45
#